data_AF-A0ABD3N4X4-F1
#
_entry.id   AF-A0ABD3N4X4-F1
#
_cell.length_a   1.000
_cell.length_b   1.000
_cell.length_c   1.000
_cell.angle_alpha   90.00
_cell.angle_beta   90.00
_cell.angle_gamma   90.00
#
_symmetry.space_group_name_H-M   'P 1'
#
loop_
_entity.id
_entity.type
_entity.pdbx_description
1 polymer ?
#
loop_
_entity_poly.entity_id
_entity_poly.type
_entity_poly.pdbx_seq_one_letter_code
_entity_poly.pdbx_strand_id
1 'polypeptide(L)'
;MEVDALARDDSEKSSPHDRIADTQQDEHLLANANEHAPSGDGVQYADKQVPSSFQLLRDVRTKSDDVVTKVRGTIEQREMKWMHQEEKDKEKRTKIMQQLNHSPREDECAMGWKQCSESTNMQDLFDLLVKQQNVCEAFLTKLENIGKELGSELREKDHEYVIALKINCQEIEQLQNCITEEHSILKEAFERELKLIEESLIADRNCILSTHKSELDGLISKRKEAETARLEQQRKVIEEHRQDIKERESKGVRDREALKQMFESKVRRLKLELEETRAQHQFDSDALEYNYRVLNEMSENEGSVKKQKKRIMKGKEERTRDKQEKNQAIAQSLRENKVLEADCERIEKQASGLKEKFARFKVSDDEKFEAVLAMNTTDLRKLQSELKESQDFIFGGAIGCCETAEQSITSDVTCDVKSKCNLGADGIALESEYDNEFSKIFDNSDEWSQAEILMSNYKSILERREELNLELASVERQNMDMERELAEKLKDKVNTELAFPPSSLISAVGDRR
;
A
#
# COMPACT_ATOMS: atom_id res chain seq x y z
N MET A 1 30.12 66.39 7.19
CA MET A 1 29.92 66.25 5.73
C MET A 1 31.05 65.37 5.23
N GLU A 2 30.82 64.06 5.22
CA GLU A 2 31.45 63.13 4.28
C GLU A 2 30.56 61.90 4.33
N VAL A 3 29.91 61.68 3.19
CA VAL A 3 28.84 60.71 3.00
C VAL A 3 29.56 59.49 2.44
N ASP A 4 29.98 58.57 3.31
CA ASP A 4 30.51 57.29 2.86
C ASP A 4 29.35 56.46 2.32
N ALA A 5 29.18 56.61 1.01
CA ALA A 5 28.36 55.78 0.17
C ALA A 5 28.89 54.34 0.28
N LEU A 6 28.25 53.55 1.14
CA LEU A 6 28.30 52.10 1.08
C LEU A 6 27.83 51.69 -0.31
N ALA A 7 28.80 51.39 -1.16
CA ALA A 7 28.62 50.75 -2.45
C ALA A 7 27.76 49.50 -2.21
N ARG A 8 26.53 49.55 -2.71
CA ARG A 8 25.71 48.37 -2.93
C ARG A 8 26.45 47.58 -4.01
N ASP A 9 27.20 46.60 -3.56
CA ASP A 9 27.78 45.58 -4.42
C ASP A 9 26.60 44.72 -4.91
N ASP A 10 26.00 45.14 -6.03
CA ASP A 10 25.00 44.39 -6.81
C ASP A 10 25.68 43.16 -7.46
N SER A 11 26.32 42.33 -6.64
CA SER A 11 26.83 41.02 -7.03
C SER A 11 25.65 40.06 -7.09
N GLU A 12 25.17 39.85 -8.31
CA GLU A 12 24.41 38.66 -8.75
C GLU A 12 23.40 38.14 -7.72
N LYS A 13 22.28 38.85 -7.57
CA LYS A 13 21.03 38.21 -7.16
C LYS A 13 20.63 37.24 -8.27
N SER A 14 21.23 36.04 -8.28
CA SER A 14 20.63 34.87 -8.91
C SER A 14 19.22 34.76 -8.34
N SER A 15 18.23 35.07 -9.16
CA SER A 15 16.82 34.99 -8.79
C SER A 15 16.54 33.57 -8.29
N PRO A 16 15.75 33.36 -7.23
CA PRO A 16 15.33 32.02 -6.81
C PRO A 16 14.78 31.19 -7.98
N HIS A 17 14.17 31.86 -8.96
CA HIS A 17 13.68 31.25 -10.20
C HIS A 17 14.79 30.76 -11.15
N ASP A 18 15.96 31.38 -11.21
CA ASP A 18 17.04 30.98 -12.13
C ASP A 18 17.72 29.68 -11.67
N ARG A 19 17.70 29.39 -10.36
CA ARG A 19 18.25 28.12 -9.80
C ARG A 19 17.36 26.92 -10.07
N ILE A 20 16.06 27.16 -10.32
CA ILE A 20 15.06 26.15 -10.68
C ILE A 20 14.89 26.07 -12.21
N ALA A 21 15.21 27.13 -12.96
CA ALA A 21 15.08 27.18 -14.41
C ALA A 21 16.06 26.24 -15.14
N ASP A 22 17.27 26.02 -14.60
CA ASP A 22 18.18 24.98 -15.08
C ASP A 22 17.61 23.55 -14.91
N THR A 23 16.51 23.40 -14.16
CA THR A 23 15.81 22.11 -13.93
C THR A 23 14.68 21.84 -14.94
N GLN A 24 14.26 22.83 -15.74
CA GLN A 24 13.14 22.66 -16.69
C GLN A 24 13.54 22.09 -18.06
N GLN A 25 14.84 21.91 -18.34
CA GLN A 25 15.29 21.28 -19.58
C GLN A 25 15.12 19.75 -19.59
N ASP A 26 14.97 19.11 -18.42
CA ASP A 26 14.82 17.64 -18.32
C ASP A 26 13.36 17.16 -18.25
N GLU A 27 12.38 18.04 -18.03
CA GLU A 27 10.94 17.70 -18.10
C GLU A 27 10.50 17.21 -19.50
N HIS A 28 11.26 17.55 -20.54
CA HIS A 28 10.91 17.23 -21.92
C HIS A 28 11.27 15.81 -22.38
N LEU A 29 12.01 15.05 -21.55
CA LEU A 29 12.43 13.68 -21.90
C LEU A 29 11.43 12.60 -21.49
N LEU A 30 10.56 12.85 -20.51
CA LEU A 30 9.56 11.87 -20.03
C LEU A 30 8.22 11.96 -20.78
N ALA A 31 7.87 13.11 -21.34
CA ALA A 31 6.61 13.29 -22.10
C ALA A 31 6.57 12.52 -23.44
N ASN A 32 7.73 12.13 -23.99
CA ASN A 32 7.84 11.41 -25.27
C ASN A 32 7.95 9.88 -25.13
N ALA A 33 7.95 9.33 -23.92
CA ALA A 33 8.06 7.88 -23.71
C ALA A 33 6.74 7.11 -24.01
N ASN A 34 5.64 7.83 -24.32
CA ASN A 34 4.33 7.21 -24.51
C ASN A 34 4.03 6.77 -25.96
N GLU A 35 4.96 6.93 -26.91
CA GLU A 35 4.72 6.57 -28.32
C GLU A 35 5.54 5.40 -28.87
N HIS A 36 6.58 4.92 -28.20
CA HIS A 36 7.36 3.77 -28.68
C HIS A 36 7.69 2.83 -27.52
N ALA A 37 6.86 1.79 -27.34
CA ALA A 37 7.19 0.68 -26.46
C ALA A 37 8.49 0.01 -26.98
N PRO A 38 9.63 0.10 -26.26
CA PRO A 38 10.83 -0.60 -26.65
C PRO A 38 10.61 -2.06 -26.31
N SER A 39 10.48 -2.88 -27.35
CA SER A 39 10.50 -4.32 -27.23
C SER A 39 11.93 -4.78 -26.95
N GLY A 40 12.23 -5.10 -25.70
CA GLY A 40 13.45 -5.83 -25.32
C GLY A 40 14.03 -5.37 -23.98
N ASP A 41 14.04 -6.29 -23.02
CA ASP A 41 14.76 -6.30 -21.74
C ASP A 41 14.74 -5.03 -20.88
N GLY A 42 14.08 -5.16 -19.72
CA GLY A 42 14.35 -4.36 -18.52
C GLY A 42 14.43 -2.87 -18.78
N VAL A 43 13.29 -2.23 -19.01
CA VAL A 43 13.24 -0.78 -19.02
C VAL A 43 13.54 -0.28 -17.61
N GLN A 44 14.58 0.54 -17.51
CA GLN A 44 15.23 1.02 -16.30
C GLN A 44 15.18 2.56 -16.26
N TYR A 45 13.97 3.15 -16.36
CA TYR A 45 13.83 4.59 -16.24
C TYR A 45 14.29 5.05 -14.85
N ALA A 46 13.95 4.28 -13.80
CA ALA A 46 14.37 4.57 -12.44
C ALA A 46 15.88 4.45 -12.21
N ASP A 47 16.58 3.51 -12.86
CA ASP A 47 18.04 3.35 -12.64
C ASP A 47 18.85 4.54 -13.19
N LYS A 48 18.28 5.31 -14.11
CA LYS A 48 18.86 6.57 -14.60
C LYS A 48 18.37 7.76 -13.80
N GLN A 49 17.07 7.81 -13.50
CA GLN A 49 16.46 8.93 -12.80
C GLN A 49 16.99 9.07 -11.38
N VAL A 50 17.08 7.97 -10.62
CA VAL A 50 17.47 7.99 -9.21
C VAL A 50 18.88 8.57 -9.01
N PRO A 51 19.95 8.10 -9.69
CA PRO A 51 21.28 8.70 -9.54
C PRO A 51 21.35 10.16 -9.99
N SER A 52 20.62 10.52 -11.05
CA SER A 52 20.57 11.90 -11.56
C SER A 52 19.95 12.85 -10.53
N SER A 53 18.78 12.49 -9.98
CA SER A 53 18.10 13.23 -8.93
C SER A 53 18.96 13.38 -7.66
N PHE A 54 19.66 12.32 -7.24
CA PHE A 54 20.57 12.42 -6.09
C PHE A 54 21.75 13.37 -6.33
N GLN A 55 22.30 13.39 -7.54
CA GLN A 55 23.39 14.29 -7.89
C GLN A 55 22.91 15.74 -7.91
N LEU A 56 21.75 16.00 -8.53
CA LEU A 56 21.15 17.34 -8.55
C LEU A 56 20.84 17.85 -7.14
N LEU A 57 20.24 17.02 -6.27
CA LEU A 57 19.95 17.38 -4.88
C LEU A 57 21.21 17.69 -4.08
N ARG A 58 22.31 16.96 -4.34
CA ARG A 58 23.61 17.26 -3.72
C ARG A 58 24.10 18.64 -4.18
N ASP A 59 23.98 18.96 -5.45
CA ASP A 59 24.45 20.23 -6.02
C ASP A 59 23.59 21.43 -5.57
N VAL A 60 22.28 21.24 -5.40
CA VAL A 60 21.39 22.26 -4.82
C VAL A 60 21.73 22.48 -3.34
N ARG A 61 21.97 21.40 -2.59
CA ARG A 61 22.35 21.50 -1.17
C ARG A 61 23.67 22.23 -0.98
N THR A 62 24.70 21.91 -1.75
CA THR A 62 26.00 22.58 -1.62
C THR A 62 25.89 24.08 -1.91
N LYS A 63 25.14 24.46 -2.95
CA LYS A 63 24.86 25.87 -3.27
C LYS A 63 24.10 26.58 -2.14
N SER A 64 23.09 25.93 -1.55
CA SER A 64 22.34 26.45 -0.40
C SER A 64 23.25 26.68 0.80
N ASP A 65 24.07 25.68 1.15
CA ASP A 65 25.04 25.76 2.25
C ASP A 65 26.04 26.91 2.02
N ASP A 66 26.52 27.10 0.79
CA ASP A 66 27.44 28.18 0.42
C ASP A 66 26.81 29.57 0.61
N VAL A 67 25.54 29.75 0.24
CA VAL A 67 24.82 31.03 0.39
C VAL A 67 24.62 31.38 1.86
N VAL A 68 24.16 30.42 2.68
CA VAL A 68 23.99 30.63 4.13
C VAL A 68 25.34 30.91 4.79
N THR A 69 26.39 30.17 4.40
CA THR A 69 27.75 30.37 4.90
C THR A 69 28.30 31.75 4.52
N LYS A 70 28.04 32.24 3.30
CA LYS A 70 28.43 33.58 2.87
C LYS A 70 27.77 34.67 3.72
N VAL A 71 26.46 34.60 3.95
CA VAL A 71 25.73 35.57 4.79
C VAL A 71 26.28 35.54 6.22
N ARG A 72 26.41 34.35 6.81
CA ARG A 72 27.00 34.18 8.14
C ARG A 72 28.42 34.76 8.23
N GLY A 73 29.25 34.52 7.22
CA GLY A 73 30.62 35.04 7.18
C GLY A 73 30.68 36.57 7.19
N THR A 74 29.75 37.26 6.51
CA THR A 74 29.69 38.74 6.57
C THR A 74 29.34 39.25 7.97
N ILE A 75 28.45 38.53 8.68
CA ILE A 75 28.05 38.86 10.06
C ILE A 75 29.24 38.68 11.01
N GLU A 76 29.92 37.54 10.93
CA GLU A 76 31.10 37.25 11.74
C GLU A 76 32.23 38.27 11.49
N GLN A 77 32.46 38.69 10.25
CA GLN A 77 33.46 39.70 9.93
C GLN A 77 33.17 41.07 10.58
N ARG A 78 31.90 41.48 10.64
CA ARG A 78 31.51 42.75 11.29
C ARG A 78 31.63 42.65 12.80
N GLU A 79 31.25 41.51 13.39
CA GLU A 79 31.45 41.25 14.82
C GLU A 79 32.93 41.32 15.22
N MET A 80 33.81 40.70 14.42
CA MET A 80 35.25 40.76 14.65
C MET A 80 35.80 42.20 14.60
N LYS A 81 35.28 43.05 13.71
CA LYS A 81 35.63 44.48 13.65
C LYS A 81 35.15 45.22 14.90
N TRP A 82 33.93 44.94 15.36
CA TRP A 82 33.38 45.55 16.57
C TRP A 82 34.17 45.17 17.81
N MET A 83 34.53 43.90 17.97
CA MET A 83 35.35 43.41 19.09
C MET A 83 36.72 44.10 19.13
N HIS A 84 37.36 44.32 17.98
CA HIS A 84 38.62 45.04 17.91
C HIS A 84 38.49 46.53 18.30
N GLN A 85 37.36 47.16 17.94
CA GLN A 85 37.09 48.54 18.33
C GLN A 85 36.81 48.66 19.84
N GLU A 86 36.05 47.73 20.40
CA GLU A 86 35.75 47.69 21.83
C GLU A 86 37.01 47.45 22.69
N GLU A 87 37.99 46.69 22.19
CA GLU A 87 39.32 46.57 22.81
C GLU A 87 40.02 47.94 22.94
N LYS A 88 39.97 48.77 21.89
CA LYS A 88 40.57 50.12 21.92
C LYS A 88 39.85 51.04 22.88
N ASP A 89 38.53 50.96 22.94
CA ASP A 89 37.75 51.80 23.84
C ASP A 89 37.93 51.37 25.30
N LYS A 90 38.07 50.06 25.57
CA LYS A 90 38.53 49.57 26.89
C LYS A 90 39.89 50.17 27.27
N GLU A 91 40.83 50.27 26.33
CA GLU A 91 42.14 50.89 26.58
C GLU A 91 42.03 52.40 26.90
N LYS A 92 41.11 53.12 26.26
CA LYS A 92 40.83 54.52 26.60
C LYS A 92 40.28 54.65 28.02
N ARG A 93 39.29 53.83 28.39
CA ARG A 93 38.73 53.79 29.76
C ARG A 93 39.78 53.53 30.81
N THR A 94 40.66 52.56 30.58
CA THR A 94 41.72 52.24 31.53
C THR A 94 42.70 53.40 31.70
N LYS A 95 43.02 54.14 30.64
CA LYS A 95 43.86 55.36 30.73
C LYS A 95 43.19 56.46 31.56
N ILE A 96 41.91 56.73 31.36
CA ILE A 96 41.17 57.74 32.15
C ILE A 96 41.12 57.32 33.63
N MET A 97 40.85 56.04 33.91
CA MET A 97 40.85 55.50 35.27
C MET A 97 42.23 55.56 35.95
N GLN A 98 43.32 55.34 35.21
CA GLN A 98 44.67 55.49 35.74
C GLN A 98 44.99 56.93 36.14
N GLN A 99 44.51 57.93 35.38
CA GLN A 99 44.69 59.36 35.68
C GLN A 99 43.94 59.80 36.93
N LEU A 100 42.82 59.15 37.25
CA LEU A 100 42.05 59.35 38.47
C LEU A 100 42.80 58.78 39.69
N ASN A 101 43.28 57.53 39.58
CA ASN A 101 43.89 56.81 40.70
C ASN A 101 45.28 57.31 41.13
N HIS A 102 45.96 58.14 40.33
CA HIS A 102 47.34 58.59 40.60
C HIS A 102 47.47 60.12 40.54
N SER A 103 46.66 60.87 41.31
CA SER A 103 46.74 62.33 41.29
C SER A 103 47.70 62.87 42.37
N PRO A 104 48.92 63.34 42.03
CA PRO A 104 49.85 63.95 43.00
C PRO A 104 49.28 65.20 43.68
N ARG A 105 48.21 65.77 43.12
CA ARG A 105 47.48 66.91 43.70
C ARG A 105 46.72 66.58 44.98
N GLU A 106 46.36 65.31 45.23
CA GLU A 106 45.75 64.92 46.52
C GLU A 106 46.76 65.07 47.66
N ASP A 107 47.99 64.60 47.43
CA ASP A 107 49.08 64.73 48.39
C ASP A 107 49.48 66.20 48.60
N GLU A 108 49.55 66.99 47.53
CA GLU A 108 49.81 68.44 47.61
C GLU A 108 48.71 69.18 48.39
N CYS A 109 47.45 68.82 48.18
CA CYS A 109 46.32 69.38 48.92
C CYS A 109 46.38 69.02 50.41
N ALA A 110 46.65 67.76 50.75
CA ALA A 110 46.79 67.30 52.13
C ALA A 110 47.96 67.99 52.86
N MET A 111 49.07 68.23 52.17
CA MET A 111 50.23 68.94 52.71
C MET A 111 49.96 70.43 52.92
N GLY A 112 49.25 71.09 52.00
CA GLY A 112 48.90 72.50 52.14
C GLY A 112 47.95 72.78 53.31
N TRP A 113 47.01 71.87 53.61
CA TRP A 113 46.19 71.94 54.83
C TRP A 113 47.01 71.83 56.12
N LYS A 114 48.02 70.95 56.15
CA LYS A 114 48.96 70.86 57.29
C LYS A 114 49.71 72.17 57.48
N GLN A 115 50.24 72.76 56.41
CA GLN A 115 50.95 74.04 56.45
C GLN A 115 50.06 75.20 56.94
N CYS A 116 48.78 75.23 56.55
CA CYS A 116 47.81 76.20 57.07
C CYS A 116 47.60 76.04 58.59
N SER A 117 47.54 74.80 59.09
CA SER A 117 47.31 74.52 60.52
C SER A 117 48.49 74.90 61.43
N GLU A 118 49.70 74.93 60.88
CA GLU A 118 50.95 75.23 61.61
C GLU A 118 51.32 76.73 61.56
N SER A 119 50.58 77.55 60.80
CA SER A 119 50.85 78.99 60.66
C SER A 119 50.59 79.75 61.97
N THR A 120 51.53 80.61 62.36
CA THR A 120 51.48 81.38 63.61
C THR A 120 51.15 82.87 63.40
N ASN A 121 51.07 83.33 62.14
CA ASN A 121 50.83 84.72 61.74
C ASN A 121 49.57 84.82 60.89
N MET A 122 48.72 85.81 61.17
CA MET A 122 47.44 86.02 60.50
C MET A 122 47.59 86.33 59.00
N GLN A 123 48.60 87.11 58.61
CA GLN A 123 48.81 87.46 57.19
C GLN A 123 49.32 86.25 56.39
N ASP A 124 50.27 85.50 56.96
CA ASP A 124 50.82 84.29 56.34
C ASP A 124 49.77 83.18 56.24
N LEU A 125 48.88 83.06 57.24
CA LEU A 125 47.73 82.17 57.19
C LEU A 125 46.76 82.55 56.06
N PHE A 126 46.49 83.85 55.87
CA PHE A 126 45.62 84.30 54.78
C PHE A 126 46.21 83.96 53.41
N ASP A 127 47.51 84.21 53.20
CA ASP A 127 48.20 83.88 51.94
C ASP A 127 48.27 82.37 51.69
N LEU A 128 48.47 81.56 52.74
CA LEU A 128 48.43 80.10 52.66
C LEU A 128 47.02 79.58 52.33
N LEU A 129 45.98 80.16 52.93
CA LEU A 129 44.58 79.81 52.63
C LEU A 129 44.20 80.17 51.20
N VAL A 130 44.63 81.32 50.68
CA VAL A 130 44.40 81.70 49.27
C VAL A 130 45.13 80.74 48.32
N LYS A 131 46.39 80.37 48.62
CA LYS A 131 47.11 79.35 47.84
C LYS A 131 46.41 78.00 47.88
N GLN A 132 45.95 77.59 49.06
CA GLN A 132 45.23 76.33 49.24
C GLN A 132 43.90 76.32 48.50
N GLN A 133 43.16 77.43 48.52
CA GLN A 133 41.94 77.60 47.74
C GLN A 133 42.21 77.39 46.24
N ASN A 134 43.27 78.00 45.70
CA ASN A 134 43.64 77.86 44.29
C ASN A 134 44.03 76.42 43.93
N VAL A 135 44.75 75.70 44.81
CA VAL A 135 45.11 74.28 44.61
C VAL A 135 43.87 73.39 44.62
N CYS A 136 42.95 73.61 45.57
CA CYS A 136 41.67 72.91 45.64
C CYS A 136 40.80 73.17 44.40
N GLU A 137 40.65 74.43 43.96
CA GLU A 137 39.91 74.78 42.75
C GLU A 137 40.54 74.14 41.50
N ALA A 138 41.87 74.13 41.38
CA ALA A 138 42.56 73.46 40.29
C ALA A 138 42.41 71.93 40.33
N PHE A 139 42.29 71.32 41.50
CA PHE A 139 42.04 69.88 41.65
C PHE A 139 40.57 69.53 41.32
N LEU A 140 39.61 70.31 41.83
CA LEU A 140 38.19 70.16 41.53
C LEU A 140 37.92 70.30 40.03
N THR A 141 38.48 71.32 39.37
CA THR A 141 38.35 71.48 37.91
C THR A 141 38.92 70.30 37.13
N LYS A 142 40.02 69.68 37.59
CA LYS A 142 40.55 68.44 36.99
C LYS A 142 39.57 67.27 37.17
N LEU A 143 39.03 67.07 38.37
CA LEU A 143 38.05 66.01 38.65
C LEU A 143 36.74 66.23 37.86
N GLU A 144 36.25 67.47 37.77
CA GLU A 144 35.09 67.83 36.96
C GLU A 144 35.33 67.54 35.47
N ASN A 145 36.54 67.78 34.96
CA ASN A 145 36.90 67.45 33.58
C ASN A 145 36.93 65.94 33.34
N ILE A 146 37.55 65.16 34.23
CA ILE A 146 37.52 63.68 34.15
C ILE A 146 36.08 63.16 34.23
N GLY A 147 35.25 63.75 35.11
CA GLY A 147 33.82 63.42 35.22
C GLY A 147 33.04 63.73 33.95
N LYS A 148 33.35 64.84 33.26
CA LYS A 148 32.77 65.17 31.95
C LYS A 148 33.23 64.19 30.87
N GLU A 149 34.50 63.80 30.87
CA GLU A 149 35.06 62.82 29.92
C GLU A 149 34.40 61.45 30.09
N LEU A 150 34.37 60.91 31.32
CA LEU A 150 33.69 59.64 31.64
C LEU A 150 32.19 59.73 31.34
N GLY A 151 31.54 60.85 31.65
CA GLY A 151 30.13 61.06 31.35
C GLY A 151 29.85 61.18 29.84
N SER A 152 30.79 61.70 29.05
CA SER A 152 30.67 61.72 27.59
C SER A 152 30.87 60.35 26.98
N GLU A 153 31.86 59.60 27.45
CA GLU A 153 32.14 58.25 26.99
C GLU A 153 30.98 57.29 27.31
N LEU A 154 30.39 57.40 28.51
CA LEU A 154 29.22 56.60 28.87
C LEU A 154 28.04 56.86 27.92
N ARG A 155 27.74 58.14 27.62
CA ARG A 155 26.66 58.49 26.68
C ARG A 155 26.95 58.01 25.26
N GLU A 156 28.20 58.09 24.82
CA GLU A 156 28.63 57.59 23.51
C GLU A 156 28.45 56.07 23.44
N LYS A 157 28.85 55.34 24.50
CA LYS A 157 28.68 53.88 24.60
C LYS A 157 27.22 53.45 24.65
N ASP A 158 26.36 54.18 25.38
CA ASP A 158 24.92 53.93 25.38
C ASP A 158 24.34 54.07 23.96
N HIS A 159 24.77 55.11 23.23
CA HIS A 159 24.33 55.32 21.85
C HIS A 159 24.84 54.22 20.90
N GLU A 160 26.13 53.88 20.98
CA GLU A 160 26.73 52.79 20.21
C GLU A 160 26.05 51.46 20.50
N TYR A 161 25.73 51.16 21.76
CA TYR A 161 25.06 49.92 22.15
C TYR A 161 23.66 49.80 21.53
N VAL A 162 22.87 50.88 21.57
CA VAL A 162 21.54 50.88 20.94
C VAL A 162 21.65 50.70 19.41
N ILE A 163 22.64 51.31 18.77
CA ILE A 163 22.90 51.12 17.34
C ILE A 163 23.31 49.68 17.06
N ALA A 164 24.22 49.11 17.85
CA ALA A 164 24.70 47.73 17.70
C ALA A 164 23.55 46.73 17.87
N LEU A 165 22.68 46.91 18.86
CA LEU A 165 21.47 46.09 19.01
C LEU A 165 20.58 46.15 17.77
N LYS A 166 20.36 47.34 17.21
CA LYS A 166 19.55 47.51 16.02
C LYS A 166 20.15 46.80 14.80
N ILE A 167 21.47 46.92 14.62
CA ILE A 167 22.20 46.25 13.54
C ILE A 167 22.14 44.72 13.72
N ASN A 168 22.39 44.23 14.94
CA ASN A 168 22.32 42.80 15.27
C ASN A 168 20.93 42.22 14.99
N CYS A 169 19.85 42.92 15.36
CA CYS A 169 18.49 42.51 15.03
C CYS A 169 18.30 42.40 13.51
N GLN A 170 18.71 43.41 12.74
CA GLN A 170 18.59 43.40 11.28
C GLN A 170 19.35 42.24 10.63
N GLU A 171 20.48 41.84 11.20
CA GLU A 171 21.32 40.79 10.64
C GLU A 171 20.86 39.40 11.03
N ILE A 172 20.32 39.24 12.24
CA ILE A 172 19.60 38.02 12.63
C ILE A 172 18.39 37.85 11.71
N GLU A 173 17.62 38.91 11.44
CA GLU A 173 16.51 38.88 10.49
C GLU A 173 16.99 38.53 9.06
N GLN A 174 18.09 39.10 8.59
CA GLN A 174 18.69 38.75 7.30
C GLN A 174 19.10 37.28 7.22
N LEU A 175 19.78 36.77 8.25
CA LEU A 175 20.19 35.36 8.31
C LEU A 175 18.97 34.43 8.39
N GLN A 176 17.96 34.79 9.19
CA GLN A 176 16.71 34.03 9.29
C GLN A 176 15.97 33.99 7.94
N ASN A 177 15.86 35.11 7.25
CA ASN A 177 15.23 35.18 5.93
C ASN A 177 16.01 34.34 4.91
N CYS A 178 17.34 34.45 4.90
CA CYS A 178 18.21 33.64 4.04
C CYS A 178 18.01 32.13 4.29
N ILE A 179 18.05 31.69 5.54
CA ILE A 179 17.83 30.27 5.90
C ILE A 179 16.44 29.81 5.49
N THR A 180 15.41 30.65 5.69
CA THR A 180 14.03 30.31 5.34
C THR A 180 13.84 30.17 3.82
N GLU A 181 14.44 31.07 3.05
CA GLU A 181 14.38 31.05 1.58
C GLU A 181 15.15 29.86 1.00
N GLU A 182 16.39 29.61 1.45
CA GLU A 182 17.17 28.45 1.01
C GLU A 182 16.53 27.12 1.45
N HIS A 183 15.91 27.05 2.63
CA HIS A 183 15.12 25.89 3.04
C HIS A 183 13.90 25.67 2.12
N SER A 184 13.21 26.74 1.71
CA SER A 184 12.10 26.64 0.76
C SER A 184 12.57 26.09 -0.59
N ILE A 185 13.67 26.61 -1.12
CA ILE A 185 14.27 26.16 -2.38
C ILE A 185 14.66 24.68 -2.30
N LEU A 186 15.31 24.28 -1.21
CA LEU A 186 15.73 22.90 -1.00
C LEU A 186 14.52 21.96 -0.90
N LYS A 187 13.48 22.37 -0.17
CA LYS A 187 12.23 21.61 -0.06
C LYS A 187 11.55 21.43 -1.42
N GLU A 188 11.44 22.49 -2.21
CA GLU A 188 10.86 22.43 -3.57
C GLU A 188 11.68 21.52 -4.49
N ALA A 189 13.01 21.54 -4.38
CA ALA A 189 13.88 20.64 -5.13
C ALA A 189 13.67 19.18 -4.72
N PHE A 190 13.63 18.86 -3.43
CA PHE A 190 13.33 17.50 -2.95
C PHE A 190 11.95 17.02 -3.42
N GLU A 191 10.92 17.86 -3.32
CA GLU A 191 9.57 17.51 -3.76
C GLU A 191 9.50 17.25 -5.28
N ARG A 192 10.20 18.05 -6.09
CA ARG A 192 10.28 17.84 -7.55
C ARG A 192 11.01 16.56 -7.90
N GLU A 193 12.20 16.35 -7.35
CA GLU A 193 13.00 15.17 -7.66
C GLU A 193 12.35 13.87 -7.19
N LEU A 194 11.66 13.90 -6.04
CA LEU A 194 10.89 12.76 -5.55
C LEU A 194 9.76 12.40 -6.52
N LYS A 195 9.02 13.40 -7.04
CA LYS A 195 7.97 13.16 -8.05
C LYS A 195 8.53 12.54 -9.32
N LEU A 196 9.67 13.03 -9.84
CA LEU A 196 10.29 12.46 -11.03
C LEU A 196 10.75 11.01 -10.82
N ILE A 197 11.29 10.70 -9.64
CA ILE A 197 11.63 9.31 -9.27
C ILE A 197 10.36 8.44 -9.25
N GLU A 198 9.29 8.90 -8.60
CA GLU A 198 8.02 8.16 -8.56
C GLU A 198 7.43 7.93 -9.96
N GLU A 199 7.42 8.94 -10.81
CA GLU A 199 6.96 8.85 -12.20
C GLU A 199 7.79 7.83 -13.00
N SER A 200 9.11 7.82 -12.82
CA SER A 200 9.99 6.85 -13.48
C SER A 200 9.73 5.41 -13.03
N LEU A 201 9.47 5.19 -11.73
CA LEU A 201 9.13 3.87 -11.17
C LEU A 201 7.75 3.39 -11.66
N ILE A 202 6.78 4.29 -11.76
CA ILE A 202 5.47 4.00 -12.31
C ILE A 202 5.59 3.62 -13.78
N ALA A 203 6.41 4.32 -14.55
CA ALA A 203 6.67 4.01 -15.95
C ALA A 203 7.30 2.62 -16.11
N ASP A 204 8.31 2.28 -15.29
CA ASP A 204 8.94 0.95 -15.28
C ASP A 204 7.92 -0.15 -14.95
N ARG A 205 7.10 0.05 -13.91
CA ARG A 205 6.02 -0.88 -13.54
C ARG A 205 5.04 -1.10 -14.67
N ASN A 206 4.57 -0.01 -15.30
CA ASN A 206 3.60 -0.09 -16.40
C ASN A 206 4.19 -0.81 -17.61
N CYS A 207 5.48 -0.58 -17.91
CA CYS A 207 6.19 -1.28 -18.97
C CYS A 207 6.24 -2.79 -18.69
N ILE A 208 6.64 -3.20 -17.48
CA ILE A 208 6.70 -4.62 -17.08
C ILE A 208 5.32 -5.27 -17.17
N LEU A 209 4.28 -4.62 -16.64
CA LEU A 209 2.91 -5.12 -16.70
C LEU A 209 2.41 -5.27 -18.14
N SER A 210 2.71 -4.32 -19.01
CA SER A 210 2.35 -4.36 -20.43
C SER A 210 3.02 -5.54 -21.15
N THR A 211 4.31 -5.75 -20.91
CA THR A 211 5.07 -6.88 -21.48
C THR A 211 4.47 -8.22 -21.06
N HIS A 212 4.27 -8.45 -19.76
CA HIS A 212 3.69 -9.70 -19.27
C HIS A 212 2.25 -9.92 -19.72
N LYS A 213 1.45 -8.85 -19.83
CA LYS A 213 0.10 -8.93 -20.38
C LYS A 213 0.13 -9.37 -21.84
N SER A 214 1.00 -8.80 -22.66
CA SER A 214 1.18 -9.19 -24.06
C SER A 214 1.63 -10.65 -24.20
N GLU A 215 2.57 -11.10 -23.37
CA GLU A 215 3.02 -12.49 -23.32
C GLU A 215 1.86 -13.44 -22.96
N LEU A 216 1.07 -13.10 -21.94
CA LEU A 216 -0.07 -13.89 -21.50
C LEU A 216 -1.16 -13.94 -22.57
N ASP A 217 -1.49 -12.81 -23.20
CA ASP A 217 -2.44 -12.73 -24.30
C ASP A 217 -1.97 -13.58 -25.50
N GLY A 218 -0.66 -13.59 -25.77
CA GLY A 218 -0.03 -14.46 -26.76
C GLY A 218 -0.20 -15.95 -26.43
N LEU A 219 0.01 -16.36 -25.19
CA LEU A 219 -0.19 -17.75 -24.74
C LEU A 219 -1.66 -18.17 -24.78
N ILE A 220 -2.57 -17.28 -24.38
CA ILE A 220 -4.01 -17.51 -24.45
C ILE A 220 -4.45 -17.69 -25.91
N SER A 221 -3.94 -16.86 -26.82
CA SER A 221 -4.24 -16.96 -28.25
C SER A 221 -3.76 -18.29 -28.84
N LYS A 222 -2.51 -18.70 -28.54
CA LYS A 222 -1.98 -20.02 -28.95
C LYS A 222 -2.82 -21.18 -28.40
N ARG A 223 -3.28 -21.10 -27.15
CA ARG A 223 -4.17 -22.11 -26.56
C ARG A 223 -5.50 -22.18 -27.30
N LYS A 224 -6.14 -21.04 -27.58
CA LYS A 224 -7.41 -20.95 -28.31
C LYS A 224 -7.28 -21.52 -29.72
N GLU A 225 -6.18 -21.22 -30.42
CA GLU A 225 -5.88 -21.79 -31.74
C GLU A 225 -5.75 -23.32 -31.69
N ALA A 226 -5.01 -23.86 -30.71
CA ALA A 226 -4.87 -25.30 -30.55
C ALA A 226 -6.21 -26.00 -30.22
N GLU A 227 -7.03 -25.38 -29.37
CA GLU A 227 -8.35 -25.90 -29.01
C GLU A 227 -9.33 -25.89 -30.19
N THR A 228 -9.38 -24.78 -30.94
CA THR A 228 -10.22 -24.66 -32.14
C THR A 228 -9.78 -25.64 -33.22
N ALA A 229 -8.48 -25.82 -33.43
CA ALA A 229 -7.95 -26.83 -34.36
C ALA A 229 -8.35 -28.25 -33.97
N ARG A 230 -8.28 -28.60 -32.67
CA ARG A 230 -8.73 -29.90 -32.16
C ARG A 230 -10.23 -30.12 -32.37
N LEU A 231 -11.05 -29.11 -32.07
CA LEU A 231 -12.50 -29.18 -32.28
C LEU A 231 -12.86 -29.31 -33.76
N GLU A 232 -12.13 -28.63 -34.65
CA GLU A 232 -12.33 -28.74 -36.09
C GLU A 232 -11.96 -30.14 -36.60
N GLN A 233 -10.86 -30.73 -36.11
CA GLN A 233 -10.51 -32.11 -36.42
C GLN A 233 -11.60 -33.09 -35.95
N GLN A 234 -12.14 -32.91 -34.75
CA GLN A 234 -13.25 -33.73 -34.25
C GLN A 234 -14.51 -33.57 -35.12
N ARG A 235 -14.84 -32.33 -35.53
CA ARG A 235 -15.97 -32.06 -36.45
C ARG A 235 -15.80 -32.77 -37.79
N LYS A 236 -14.60 -32.74 -38.38
CA LYS A 236 -14.30 -33.44 -39.63
C LYS A 236 -14.55 -34.95 -39.52
N VAL A 237 -14.02 -35.59 -38.48
CA VAL A 237 -14.23 -37.03 -38.23
C VAL A 237 -15.71 -37.36 -38.08
N ILE A 238 -16.46 -36.53 -37.34
CA ILE A 238 -17.91 -36.71 -37.18
C ILE A 238 -18.63 -36.57 -38.54
N GLU A 239 -18.24 -35.62 -39.38
CA GLU A 239 -18.87 -35.43 -40.69
C GLU A 239 -18.53 -36.55 -41.68
N GLU A 240 -17.30 -37.07 -41.66
CA GLU A 240 -16.92 -38.28 -42.40
C GLU A 240 -17.79 -39.48 -41.98
N HIS A 241 -17.94 -39.72 -40.68
CA HIS A 241 -18.81 -40.79 -40.19
C HIS A 241 -20.29 -40.58 -40.56
N ARG A 242 -20.78 -39.33 -40.56
CA ARG A 242 -22.14 -39.02 -41.04
C ARG A 242 -22.30 -39.32 -42.52
N GLN A 243 -21.29 -39.03 -43.33
CA GLN A 243 -21.29 -39.36 -44.76
C GLN A 243 -21.29 -40.87 -44.98
N ASP A 244 -20.47 -41.62 -44.25
CA ASP A 244 -20.44 -43.10 -44.30
C ASP A 244 -21.81 -43.71 -43.93
N ILE A 245 -22.48 -43.18 -42.90
CA ILE A 245 -23.81 -43.62 -42.50
C ILE A 245 -24.80 -43.40 -43.64
N LYS A 246 -24.85 -42.18 -44.22
CA LYS A 246 -25.74 -41.86 -45.35
C LYS A 246 -25.47 -42.76 -46.55
N GLU A 247 -24.21 -43.03 -46.88
CA GLU A 247 -23.86 -43.91 -47.99
C GLU A 247 -24.35 -45.34 -47.74
N ARG A 248 -24.12 -45.89 -46.54
CA ARG A 248 -24.61 -47.21 -46.16
C ARG A 248 -26.12 -47.30 -46.19
N GLU A 249 -26.82 -46.27 -45.71
CA GLU A 249 -28.28 -46.18 -45.78
C GLU A 249 -28.76 -46.19 -47.25
N SER A 250 -28.15 -45.39 -48.13
CA SER A 250 -28.48 -45.33 -49.56
C SER A 250 -28.23 -46.67 -50.27
N LYS A 251 -27.14 -47.37 -49.92
CA LYS A 251 -26.85 -48.71 -50.41
C LYS A 251 -27.90 -49.71 -49.92
N GLY A 252 -28.26 -49.65 -48.63
CA GLY A 252 -29.30 -50.49 -48.06
C GLY A 252 -30.68 -50.26 -48.70
N VAL A 253 -31.01 -49.04 -49.13
CA VAL A 253 -32.21 -48.76 -49.93
C VAL A 253 -32.12 -49.43 -51.30
N ARG A 254 -31.01 -49.22 -52.04
CA ARG A 254 -30.79 -49.82 -53.37
C ARG A 254 -30.84 -51.34 -53.35
N ASP A 255 -30.21 -51.97 -52.36
CA ASP A 255 -30.19 -53.43 -52.21
C ASP A 255 -31.59 -53.99 -51.94
N ARG A 256 -32.40 -53.31 -51.10
CA ARG A 256 -33.80 -53.67 -50.85
C ARG A 256 -34.66 -53.53 -52.09
N GLU A 257 -34.49 -52.45 -52.85
CA GLU A 257 -35.21 -52.23 -54.11
C GLU A 257 -34.85 -53.28 -55.16
N ALA A 258 -33.56 -53.59 -55.32
CA ALA A 258 -33.09 -54.64 -56.22
C ALA A 258 -33.68 -56.01 -55.84
N LEU A 259 -33.66 -56.35 -54.55
CA LEU A 259 -34.24 -57.60 -54.06
C LEU A 259 -35.76 -57.65 -54.28
N LYS A 260 -36.46 -56.54 -54.05
CA LYS A 260 -37.89 -56.40 -54.34
C LYS A 260 -38.18 -56.64 -55.82
N GLN A 261 -37.45 -55.99 -56.73
CA GLN A 261 -37.60 -56.18 -58.18
C GLN A 261 -37.33 -57.64 -58.61
N MET A 262 -36.33 -58.30 -58.01
CA MET A 262 -36.03 -59.70 -58.26
C MET A 262 -37.17 -60.63 -57.82
N PHE A 263 -37.72 -60.41 -56.63
CA PHE A 263 -38.86 -61.20 -56.16
C PHE A 263 -40.13 -60.93 -56.95
N GLU A 264 -40.43 -59.69 -57.28
CA GLU A 264 -41.55 -59.35 -58.16
C GLU A 264 -41.43 -60.03 -59.52
N SER A 265 -40.20 -60.11 -60.06
CA SER A 265 -39.94 -60.81 -61.32
C SER A 265 -40.09 -62.32 -61.20
N LYS A 266 -39.65 -62.91 -60.09
CA LYS A 266 -39.86 -64.33 -59.81
C LYS A 266 -41.35 -64.65 -59.62
N VAL A 267 -42.10 -63.79 -58.92
CA VAL A 267 -43.55 -63.92 -58.76
C VAL A 267 -44.25 -63.83 -60.12
N ARG A 268 -43.88 -62.86 -60.97
CA ARG A 268 -44.41 -62.75 -62.34
C ARG A 268 -44.14 -64.02 -63.15
N ARG A 269 -42.91 -64.56 -63.10
CA ARG A 269 -42.55 -65.82 -63.77
C ARG A 269 -43.36 -67.01 -63.26
N LEU A 270 -43.45 -67.17 -61.94
CA LEU A 270 -44.22 -68.26 -61.33
C LEU A 270 -45.71 -68.17 -61.65
N LYS A 271 -46.27 -66.96 -61.78
CA LYS A 271 -47.65 -66.77 -62.25
C LYS A 271 -47.82 -67.25 -63.70
N LEU A 272 -46.86 -66.93 -64.58
CA LEU A 272 -46.89 -67.40 -65.97
C LEU A 272 -46.73 -68.92 -66.08
N GLU A 273 -45.80 -69.52 -65.34
CA GLU A 273 -45.64 -70.99 -65.25
C GLU A 273 -46.92 -71.66 -64.69
N LEU A 274 -47.60 -71.02 -63.72
CA LEU A 274 -48.87 -71.53 -63.20
C LEU A 274 -49.98 -71.46 -64.24
N GLU A 275 -50.06 -70.39 -65.03
CA GLU A 275 -51.02 -70.28 -66.13
C GLU A 275 -50.72 -71.28 -67.25
N GLU A 276 -49.45 -71.47 -67.60
CA GLU A 276 -49.00 -72.47 -68.58
C GLU A 276 -49.34 -73.89 -68.11
N THR A 277 -49.06 -74.24 -66.85
CA THR A 277 -49.42 -75.55 -66.29
C THR A 277 -50.94 -75.72 -66.18
N ARG A 278 -51.70 -74.67 -65.87
CA ARG A 278 -53.17 -74.71 -65.92
C ARG A 278 -53.68 -74.96 -67.34
N ALA A 279 -53.13 -74.27 -68.34
CA ALA A 279 -53.48 -74.48 -69.74
C ALA A 279 -53.11 -75.91 -70.19
N GLN A 280 -51.94 -76.41 -69.79
CA GLN A 280 -51.51 -77.78 -70.06
C GLN A 280 -52.42 -78.79 -69.37
N HIS A 281 -52.82 -78.55 -68.12
CA HIS A 281 -53.76 -79.42 -67.41
C HIS A 281 -55.16 -79.38 -68.01
N GLN A 282 -55.63 -78.24 -68.51
CA GLN A 282 -56.88 -78.16 -69.26
C GLN A 282 -56.79 -79.00 -70.53
N PHE A 283 -55.70 -78.86 -71.29
CA PHE A 283 -55.43 -79.67 -72.47
C PHE A 283 -55.34 -81.17 -72.15
N ASP A 284 -54.61 -81.53 -71.10
CA ASP A 284 -54.49 -82.92 -70.63
C ASP A 284 -55.84 -83.45 -70.12
N SER A 285 -56.68 -82.60 -69.51
CA SER A 285 -58.03 -82.96 -69.07
C SER A 285 -58.94 -83.22 -70.27
N ASP A 286 -58.90 -82.36 -71.30
CA ASP A 286 -59.64 -82.56 -72.54
C ASP A 286 -59.14 -83.83 -73.26
N ALA A 287 -57.82 -84.07 -73.26
CA ALA A 287 -57.21 -85.30 -73.78
C ALA A 287 -57.54 -86.52 -72.92
N LEU A 288 -57.64 -86.38 -71.60
CA LEU A 288 -58.10 -87.42 -70.68
C LEU A 288 -59.58 -87.67 -70.78
N GLU A 289 -60.40 -86.69 -71.14
CA GLU A 289 -61.82 -86.88 -71.39
C GLU A 289 -62.04 -87.62 -72.72
N TYR A 290 -61.22 -87.30 -73.72
CA TYR A 290 -61.08 -88.10 -74.95
C TYR A 290 -60.60 -89.52 -74.63
N ASN A 291 -59.52 -89.66 -73.85
CA ASN A 291 -58.99 -90.96 -73.46
C ASN A 291 -59.92 -91.70 -72.49
N TYR A 292 -60.68 -91.05 -71.62
CA TYR A 292 -61.66 -91.64 -70.71
C TYR A 292 -62.87 -92.12 -71.50
N ARG A 293 -63.28 -91.42 -72.56
CA ARG A 293 -64.20 -92.00 -73.56
C ARG A 293 -63.63 -93.29 -74.17
N VAL A 294 -62.31 -93.39 -74.35
CA VAL A 294 -61.62 -94.58 -74.88
C VAL A 294 -61.29 -95.64 -73.79
N LEU A 295 -61.11 -95.26 -72.52
CA LEU A 295 -60.69 -96.10 -71.38
C LEU A 295 -61.83 -96.42 -70.41
N ASN A 296 -63.03 -95.87 -70.64
CA ASN A 296 -64.28 -96.50 -70.20
C ASN A 296 -64.51 -97.85 -70.93
N GLU A 297 -63.60 -98.22 -71.84
CA GLU A 297 -63.35 -99.56 -72.36
C GLU A 297 -62.03 -100.20 -71.86
N MET A 298 -61.60 -100.01 -70.60
CA MET A 298 -60.91 -101.02 -69.76
C MET A 298 -60.03 -100.40 -68.68
N SER A 299 -60.02 -101.10 -67.54
CA SER A 299 -59.57 -100.64 -66.24
C SER A 299 -58.07 -100.80 -65.95
N GLU A 300 -57.61 -99.86 -65.12
CA GLU A 300 -56.77 -100.04 -63.94
C GLU A 300 -55.24 -99.84 -63.97
N ASN A 301 -54.81 -99.27 -62.83
CA ASN A 301 -53.63 -98.46 -62.58
C ASN A 301 -52.62 -99.21 -61.70
N GLU A 302 -51.33 -99.22 -62.11
CA GLU A 302 -50.20 -99.57 -61.23
C GLU A 302 -49.11 -98.48 -61.11
N GLY A 303 -49.26 -97.32 -61.77
CA GLY A 303 -48.21 -96.29 -61.87
C GLY A 303 -48.17 -95.23 -60.75
N SER A 304 -49.26 -95.02 -60.02
CA SER A 304 -49.43 -93.92 -59.05
C SER A 304 -48.57 -94.09 -57.78
N VAL A 305 -48.29 -95.34 -57.37
CA VAL A 305 -47.54 -95.66 -56.14
C VAL A 305 -46.04 -95.30 -56.26
N LYS A 306 -45.44 -95.42 -57.45
CA LYS A 306 -44.01 -95.11 -57.66
C LYS A 306 -43.72 -93.60 -57.68
N LYS A 307 -44.65 -92.79 -58.18
CA LYS A 307 -44.52 -91.31 -58.20
C LYS A 307 -44.65 -90.70 -56.79
N GLN A 308 -45.48 -91.29 -55.93
CA GLN A 308 -45.65 -90.84 -54.54
C GLN A 308 -44.41 -91.13 -53.68
N LYS A 309 -43.73 -92.26 -53.90
CA LYS A 309 -42.49 -92.63 -53.19
C LYS A 309 -41.31 -91.67 -53.47
N LYS A 310 -41.15 -91.18 -54.71
CA LYS A 310 -40.12 -90.17 -55.06
C LYS A 310 -40.41 -88.78 -54.47
N ARG A 311 -41.69 -88.40 -54.33
CA ARG A 311 -42.10 -87.12 -53.73
C ARG A 311 -41.81 -87.09 -52.22
N ILE A 312 -42.01 -88.22 -51.54
CA ILE A 312 -41.68 -88.40 -50.11
C ILE A 312 -40.17 -88.33 -49.84
N MET A 313 -39.33 -88.88 -50.73
CA MET A 313 -37.87 -88.79 -50.63
C MET A 313 -37.37 -87.34 -50.69
N LYS A 314 -37.80 -86.57 -51.70
CA LYS A 314 -37.41 -85.14 -51.83
C LYS A 314 -37.85 -84.30 -50.62
N GLY A 315 -39.06 -84.53 -50.10
CA GLY A 315 -39.53 -83.84 -48.89
C GLY A 315 -38.74 -84.19 -47.61
N LYS A 316 -38.13 -85.39 -47.54
CA LYS A 316 -37.24 -85.76 -46.43
C LYS A 316 -35.89 -85.03 -46.52
N GLU A 317 -35.31 -84.92 -47.71
CA GLU A 317 -34.04 -84.22 -47.95
C GLU A 317 -34.15 -82.71 -47.65
N GLU A 318 -35.25 -82.09 -48.07
CA GLU A 318 -35.55 -80.69 -47.80
C GLU A 318 -35.73 -80.42 -46.30
N ARG A 319 -36.46 -81.30 -45.59
CA ARG A 319 -36.60 -81.23 -44.14
C ARG A 319 -35.28 -81.43 -43.38
N THR A 320 -34.35 -82.26 -43.90
CA THR A 320 -33.03 -82.40 -43.28
C THR A 320 -32.15 -81.18 -43.47
N ARG A 321 -32.22 -80.52 -44.63
CA ARG A 321 -31.52 -79.26 -44.90
C ARG A 321 -32.03 -78.12 -44.02
N ASP A 322 -33.36 -77.93 -43.94
CA ASP A 322 -33.96 -76.90 -43.08
C ASP A 322 -33.62 -77.11 -41.60
N LYS A 323 -33.54 -78.38 -41.17
CA LYS A 323 -33.12 -78.73 -39.80
C LYS A 323 -31.66 -78.36 -39.55
N GLN A 324 -30.79 -78.55 -40.54
CA GLN A 324 -29.38 -78.20 -40.43
C GLN A 324 -29.15 -76.68 -40.41
N GLU A 325 -29.85 -75.92 -41.26
CA GLU A 325 -29.80 -74.44 -41.27
C GLU A 325 -30.31 -73.85 -39.95
N LYS A 326 -31.45 -74.36 -39.43
CA LYS A 326 -31.96 -73.94 -38.11
C LYS A 326 -30.97 -74.25 -36.99
N ASN A 327 -30.34 -75.42 -37.01
CA ASN A 327 -29.33 -75.76 -36.01
C ASN A 327 -28.08 -74.86 -36.09
N GLN A 328 -27.67 -74.45 -37.30
CA GLN A 328 -26.58 -73.49 -37.47
C GLN A 328 -26.95 -72.08 -36.98
N ALA A 329 -28.16 -71.60 -37.28
CA ALA A 329 -28.66 -70.33 -36.78
C ALA A 329 -28.76 -70.31 -35.25
N ILE A 330 -29.25 -71.39 -34.63
CA ILE A 330 -29.28 -71.57 -33.16
C ILE A 330 -27.86 -71.56 -32.59
N ALA A 331 -26.91 -72.26 -33.22
CA ALA A 331 -25.52 -72.28 -32.76
C ALA A 331 -24.86 -70.89 -32.85
N GLN A 332 -25.18 -70.10 -33.88
CA GLN A 332 -24.69 -68.74 -34.04
C GLN A 332 -25.30 -67.79 -32.99
N SER A 333 -26.62 -67.80 -32.79
CA SER A 333 -27.28 -66.97 -31.78
C SER A 333 -26.81 -67.32 -30.36
N LEU A 334 -26.53 -68.59 -30.08
CA LEU A 334 -25.95 -69.01 -28.79
C LEU A 334 -24.52 -68.49 -28.59
N ARG A 335 -23.73 -68.34 -29.66
CA ARG A 335 -22.39 -67.72 -29.55
C ARG A 335 -22.48 -66.22 -29.31
N GLU A 336 -23.36 -65.54 -30.05
CA GLU A 336 -23.60 -64.11 -29.90
C GLU A 336 -24.12 -63.77 -28.49
N ASN A 337 -25.09 -64.56 -27.98
CA ASN A 337 -25.58 -64.39 -26.61
C ASN A 337 -24.47 -64.55 -25.56
N LYS A 338 -23.57 -65.53 -25.71
CA LYS A 338 -22.44 -65.71 -24.79
C LYS A 338 -21.49 -64.50 -24.76
N VAL A 339 -21.27 -63.86 -25.90
CA VAL A 339 -20.42 -62.64 -25.97
C VAL A 339 -21.15 -61.48 -25.30
N LEU A 340 -22.45 -61.30 -25.57
CA LEU A 340 -23.26 -60.26 -24.95
C LEU A 340 -23.37 -60.44 -23.43
N GLU A 341 -23.53 -61.67 -22.94
CA GLU A 341 -23.51 -62.00 -21.51
C GLU A 341 -22.18 -61.59 -20.86
N ALA A 342 -21.04 -61.94 -21.48
CA ALA A 342 -19.72 -61.55 -20.99
C ALA A 342 -19.51 -60.03 -20.99
N ASP A 343 -20.02 -59.32 -21.99
CA ASP A 343 -19.98 -57.86 -22.06
C ASP A 343 -20.87 -57.21 -21.00
N CYS A 344 -22.07 -57.75 -20.76
CA CYS A 344 -22.96 -57.29 -19.68
C CYS A 344 -22.29 -57.46 -18.31
N GLU A 345 -21.72 -58.64 -18.03
CA GLU A 345 -20.99 -58.88 -16.78
C GLU A 345 -19.80 -57.92 -16.61
N ARG A 346 -19.09 -57.59 -17.70
CA ARG A 346 -17.98 -56.62 -17.65
C ARG A 346 -18.48 -55.22 -17.32
N ILE A 347 -19.56 -54.77 -17.96
CA ILE A 347 -20.14 -53.44 -17.72
C ILE A 347 -20.68 -53.34 -16.30
N GLU A 348 -21.34 -54.38 -15.80
CA GLU A 348 -21.82 -54.45 -14.42
C GLU A 348 -20.67 -54.34 -13.40
N LYS A 349 -19.55 -55.05 -13.63
CA LYS A 349 -18.34 -54.93 -12.80
C LYS A 349 -17.75 -53.52 -12.84
N GLN A 350 -17.68 -52.90 -14.01
CA GLN A 350 -17.20 -51.52 -14.15
C GLN A 350 -18.11 -50.52 -13.45
N ALA A 351 -19.43 -50.66 -13.58
CA ALA A 351 -20.42 -49.82 -12.91
C ALA A 351 -20.35 -49.98 -11.39
N SER A 352 -20.21 -51.21 -10.90
CA SER A 352 -20.01 -51.47 -9.46
C SER A 352 -18.72 -50.82 -8.94
N GLY A 353 -17.61 -50.96 -9.66
CA GLY A 353 -16.34 -50.33 -9.29
C GLY A 353 -16.42 -48.80 -9.29
N LEU A 354 -17.20 -48.21 -10.20
CA LEU A 354 -17.42 -46.75 -10.23
C LEU A 354 -18.27 -46.28 -9.04
N LYS A 355 -19.32 -47.03 -8.68
CA LYS A 355 -20.13 -46.76 -7.47
C LYS A 355 -19.29 -46.82 -6.21
N GLU A 356 -18.38 -47.79 -6.09
CA GLU A 356 -17.49 -47.90 -4.94
C GLU A 356 -16.50 -46.72 -4.88
N LYS A 357 -15.91 -46.32 -6.01
CA LYS A 357 -15.04 -45.14 -6.08
C LYS A 357 -15.79 -43.86 -5.69
N PHE A 358 -17.02 -43.69 -6.17
CA PHE A 358 -17.85 -42.54 -5.83
C PHE A 358 -18.14 -42.48 -4.32
N ALA A 359 -18.49 -43.62 -3.70
CA ALA A 359 -18.69 -43.70 -2.26
C ALA A 359 -17.42 -43.35 -1.48
N ARG A 360 -16.25 -43.84 -1.91
CA ARG A 360 -14.95 -43.52 -1.29
C ARG A 360 -14.59 -42.05 -1.44
N PHE A 361 -14.82 -41.44 -2.60
CA PHE A 361 -14.56 -40.02 -2.82
C PHE A 361 -15.48 -39.15 -1.99
N LYS A 362 -16.77 -39.50 -1.89
CA LYS A 362 -17.70 -38.77 -1.04
C LYS A 362 -17.19 -38.73 0.41
N VAL A 363 -16.83 -39.88 0.99
CA VAL A 363 -16.27 -39.93 2.35
C VAL A 363 -14.98 -39.11 2.47
N SER A 364 -14.05 -39.26 1.51
CA SER A 364 -12.79 -38.51 1.55
C SER A 364 -12.97 -37.00 1.42
N ASP A 365 -13.93 -36.55 0.62
CA ASP A 365 -14.21 -35.14 0.41
C ASP A 365 -14.96 -34.55 1.61
N ASP A 366 -15.92 -35.29 2.18
CA ASP A 366 -16.58 -34.94 3.45
C ASP A 366 -15.55 -34.81 4.59
N GLU A 367 -14.63 -35.76 4.73
CA GLU A 367 -13.55 -35.71 5.75
C GLU A 367 -12.61 -34.50 5.57
N LYS A 368 -12.25 -34.16 4.33
CA LYS A 368 -11.42 -32.98 4.04
C LYS A 368 -12.17 -31.69 4.34
N PHE A 369 -13.44 -31.62 3.97
CA PHE A 369 -14.28 -30.46 4.22
C PHE A 369 -14.42 -30.21 5.73
N GLU A 370 -14.76 -31.25 6.49
CA GLU A 370 -14.84 -31.19 7.96
C GLU A 370 -13.51 -30.80 8.60
N ALA A 371 -12.37 -31.30 8.09
CA ALA A 371 -11.06 -30.92 8.60
C ALA A 371 -10.74 -29.43 8.37
N VAL A 372 -11.07 -28.89 7.19
CA VAL A 372 -10.89 -27.45 6.90
C VAL A 372 -11.83 -26.59 7.74
N LEU A 373 -13.09 -27.01 7.88
CA LEU A 373 -14.08 -26.32 8.72
C LEU A 373 -13.63 -26.30 10.18
N ALA A 374 -13.15 -27.43 10.72
CA ALA A 374 -12.62 -27.52 12.08
C ALA A 374 -11.38 -26.63 12.29
N MET A 375 -10.48 -26.56 11.31
CA MET A 375 -9.31 -25.69 11.36
C MET A 375 -9.73 -24.21 11.40
N ASN A 376 -10.58 -23.79 10.46
CA ASN A 376 -11.05 -22.41 10.36
C ASN A 376 -11.86 -21.99 11.59
N THR A 377 -12.76 -22.84 12.09
CA THR A 377 -13.53 -22.56 13.31
C THR A 377 -12.64 -22.48 14.56
N THR A 378 -11.56 -23.24 14.61
CA THR A 378 -10.57 -23.14 15.70
C THR A 378 -9.79 -21.83 15.63
N ASP A 379 -9.37 -21.42 14.43
CA ASP A 379 -8.64 -20.17 14.24
C ASP A 379 -9.54 -18.94 14.50
N LEU A 380 -10.79 -18.97 14.05
CA LEU A 380 -11.79 -17.95 14.40
C LEU A 380 -12.01 -17.85 15.91
N ARG A 381 -12.11 -18.98 16.62
CA ARG A 381 -12.28 -18.98 18.08
C ARG A 381 -11.05 -18.40 18.81
N LYS A 382 -9.84 -18.63 18.30
CA LYS A 382 -8.62 -18.01 18.85
C LYS A 382 -8.63 -16.49 18.64
N LEU A 383 -8.90 -16.04 17.42
CA LEU A 383 -9.01 -14.61 17.13
C LEU A 383 -10.10 -13.95 17.99
N GLN A 384 -11.22 -14.64 18.22
CA GLN A 384 -12.27 -14.18 19.12
C GLN A 384 -11.78 -14.03 20.56
N SER A 385 -11.02 -15.00 21.08
CA SER A 385 -10.45 -14.89 22.43
C SER A 385 -9.43 -13.76 22.55
N GLU A 386 -8.58 -13.56 21.54
CA GLU A 386 -7.59 -12.47 21.51
C GLU A 386 -8.26 -11.10 21.41
N LEU A 387 -9.31 -10.98 20.59
CA LEU A 387 -10.11 -9.76 20.46
C LEU A 387 -10.83 -9.43 21.77
N LYS A 388 -11.42 -10.43 22.42
CA LYS A 388 -12.09 -10.24 23.72
C LYS A 388 -11.08 -9.85 24.81
N GLU A 389 -9.92 -10.49 24.86
CA GLU A 389 -8.85 -10.12 25.79
C GLU A 389 -8.38 -8.68 25.56
N SER A 390 -8.24 -8.27 24.29
CA SER A 390 -7.88 -6.89 23.94
C SER A 390 -8.97 -5.89 24.33
N GLN A 391 -10.25 -6.25 24.14
CA GLN A 391 -11.39 -5.44 24.55
C GLN A 391 -11.45 -5.30 26.08
N ASP A 392 -11.33 -6.40 26.81
CA ASP A 392 -11.31 -6.41 28.28
C ASP A 392 -10.11 -5.62 28.83
N PHE A 393 -8.94 -5.69 28.18
CA PHE A 393 -7.77 -4.91 28.57
C PHE A 393 -7.97 -3.40 28.39
N ILE A 394 -8.49 -2.99 27.22
CA ILE A 394 -8.64 -1.57 26.86
C ILE A 394 -9.81 -0.93 27.60
N PHE A 395 -10.96 -1.60 27.65
CA PHE A 395 -12.16 -1.06 28.26
C PHE A 395 -12.33 -1.46 29.72
N GLY A 396 -11.81 -2.61 30.16
CA GLY A 396 -11.93 -3.06 31.55
C GLY A 396 -10.94 -2.40 32.53
N GLY A 397 -9.84 -1.81 32.04
CA GLY A 397 -8.79 -1.25 32.90
C GLY A 397 -8.77 0.28 33.08
N ALA A 398 -9.26 1.06 32.10
CA ALA A 398 -9.02 2.51 32.10
C ALA A 398 -10.14 3.39 31.52
N ILE A 399 -11.01 2.88 30.65
CA ILE A 399 -12.02 3.69 29.94
C ILE A 399 -13.46 3.33 30.37
N GLY A 400 -13.71 2.11 30.83
CA GLY A 400 -15.01 1.61 31.28
C GLY A 400 -15.26 1.73 32.79
N CYS A 401 -15.20 2.93 33.35
CA CYS A 401 -15.86 3.21 34.64
C CYS A 401 -17.19 3.92 34.37
N CYS A 402 -18.09 3.22 33.68
CA CYS A 402 -19.52 3.44 33.79
C CYS A 402 -20.17 2.06 33.85
N GLU A 403 -20.32 1.56 35.08
CA GLU A 403 -21.35 0.56 35.36
C GLU A 403 -22.71 1.22 35.05
N THR A 404 -23.20 1.08 33.83
CA THR A 404 -24.65 1.03 33.63
C THR A 404 -25.03 -0.43 33.76
N ALA A 405 -25.45 -0.77 34.98
CA ALA A 405 -26.21 -1.94 35.29
C ALA A 405 -27.47 -1.99 34.41
N GLU A 406 -27.39 -2.66 33.26
CA GLU A 406 -28.56 -3.27 32.65
C GLU A 406 -28.36 -4.78 32.67
N GLN A 407 -28.95 -5.37 33.71
CA GLN A 407 -29.24 -6.78 33.78
C GLN A 407 -30.08 -7.16 32.55
N SER A 408 -29.48 -7.88 31.60
CA SER A 408 -30.24 -8.75 30.71
C SER A 408 -29.73 -10.17 30.87
N ILE A 409 -30.52 -10.90 31.66
CA ILE A 409 -30.60 -12.35 31.75
C ILE A 409 -30.60 -12.94 30.33
N THR A 410 -29.64 -13.78 29.98
CA THR A 410 -29.89 -15.07 29.30
C THR A 410 -28.69 -16.00 29.46
N SER A 411 -28.90 -16.97 30.36
CA SER A 411 -28.45 -18.37 30.33
C SER A 411 -27.03 -18.71 29.88
N ASP A 412 -26.28 -19.21 30.85
CA ASP A 412 -25.35 -20.33 30.68
C ASP A 412 -25.92 -21.37 29.70
N VAL A 413 -25.32 -21.46 28.52
CA VAL A 413 -25.41 -22.65 27.68
C VAL A 413 -23.99 -23.14 27.48
N THR A 414 -23.62 -24.11 28.32
CA THR A 414 -22.51 -25.02 28.04
C THR A 414 -22.82 -25.76 26.74
N CYS A 415 -22.09 -25.46 25.67
CA CYS A 415 -22.13 -26.24 24.43
C CYS A 415 -21.41 -27.57 24.61
N ASP A 416 -22.13 -28.55 25.18
CA ASP A 416 -21.79 -29.96 25.07
C ASP A 416 -22.63 -30.54 23.93
N VAL A 417 -22.05 -30.67 22.73
CA VAL A 417 -22.74 -31.25 21.57
C VAL A 417 -21.95 -32.45 21.03
N LYS A 418 -22.17 -33.59 21.68
CA LYS A 418 -22.18 -34.88 20.98
C LYS A 418 -23.57 -35.05 20.38
N SER A 419 -23.74 -34.77 19.09
CA SER A 419 -24.93 -35.26 18.38
C SER A 419 -24.61 -35.64 16.95
N LYS A 420 -25.11 -36.84 16.60
CA LYS A 420 -24.89 -37.56 15.35
C LYS A 420 -25.46 -36.77 14.16
N CYS A 421 -24.63 -36.65 13.14
CA CYS A 421 -24.97 -36.17 11.81
C CYS A 421 -25.92 -37.14 11.09
N ASN A 422 -27.15 -36.69 10.84
CA ASN A 422 -27.98 -37.15 9.73
C ASN A 422 -28.05 -35.99 8.73
N LEU A 423 -27.31 -36.12 7.63
CA LEU A 423 -27.18 -35.13 6.57
C LEU A 423 -28.40 -35.15 5.65
N GLY A 424 -29.23 -34.10 5.75
CA GLY A 424 -30.24 -33.74 4.78
C GLY A 424 -30.54 -32.25 4.86
N ALA A 425 -30.19 -31.52 3.80
CA ALA A 425 -30.70 -30.18 3.42
C ALA A 425 -30.56 -28.96 4.36
N ASP A 426 -30.04 -29.07 5.59
CA ASP A 426 -30.05 -27.95 6.55
C ASP A 426 -28.70 -27.22 6.75
N GLY A 427 -27.66 -27.54 5.97
CA GLY A 427 -26.29 -26.99 6.18
C GLY A 427 -26.15 -25.48 5.98
N ILE A 428 -26.94 -24.86 5.10
CA ILE A 428 -26.84 -23.43 4.79
C ILE A 428 -27.51 -22.56 5.87
N ALA A 429 -28.53 -23.10 6.56
CA ALA A 429 -29.27 -22.36 7.57
C ALA A 429 -28.48 -22.21 8.88
N LEU A 430 -27.72 -23.24 9.27
CA LEU A 430 -26.95 -23.23 10.52
C LEU A 430 -25.70 -22.32 10.43
N GLU A 431 -25.06 -22.26 9.27
CA GLU A 431 -23.87 -21.44 9.02
C GLU A 431 -24.22 -19.94 9.00
N SER A 432 -25.39 -19.60 8.43
CA SER A 432 -25.94 -18.23 8.45
C SER A 432 -26.35 -17.74 9.84
N GLU A 433 -26.70 -18.65 10.75
CA GLU A 433 -27.10 -18.30 12.12
C GLU A 433 -25.86 -18.02 12.98
N TYR A 434 -24.80 -18.81 12.80
CA TYR A 434 -23.50 -18.61 13.46
C TYR A 434 -22.81 -17.31 13.03
N ASP A 435 -22.82 -17.00 11.72
CA ASP A 435 -22.23 -15.76 11.19
C ASP A 435 -23.02 -14.50 11.62
N ASN A 436 -24.35 -14.60 11.73
CA ASN A 436 -25.19 -13.48 12.20
C ASN A 436 -25.04 -13.20 13.70
N GLU A 437 -24.89 -14.24 14.52
CA GLU A 437 -24.65 -14.09 15.95
C GLU A 437 -23.24 -13.55 16.20
N PHE A 438 -22.25 -14.00 15.41
CA PHE A 438 -20.88 -13.49 15.43
C PHE A 438 -20.80 -12.00 15.09
N SER A 439 -21.50 -11.56 14.04
CA SER A 439 -21.46 -10.15 13.62
C SER A 439 -22.14 -9.20 14.62
N LYS A 440 -23.14 -9.69 15.38
CA LYS A 440 -23.85 -8.89 16.39
C LYS A 440 -23.10 -8.72 17.70
N ILE A 441 -22.22 -9.65 18.07
CA ILE A 441 -21.44 -9.56 19.33
C ILE A 441 -20.41 -8.42 19.26
N PHE A 442 -20.00 -7.99 18.06
CA PHE A 442 -18.89 -7.05 17.85
C PHE A 442 -19.31 -5.71 17.21
N ASP A 443 -20.59 -5.36 17.26
CA ASP A 443 -21.13 -4.11 16.70
C ASP A 443 -20.82 -2.86 17.57
N ASN A 444 -19.67 -2.87 18.25
CA ASN A 444 -19.16 -1.80 19.11
C ASN A 444 -18.10 -0.93 18.40
N SER A 445 -18.13 -0.87 17.06
CA SER A 445 -17.20 -0.05 16.27
C SER A 445 -17.15 1.40 16.75
N ASP A 446 -18.29 1.93 17.20
CA ASP A 446 -18.41 3.28 17.71
C ASP A 446 -17.62 3.51 19.01
N GLU A 447 -17.51 2.51 19.89
CA GLU A 447 -16.76 2.60 21.15
C GLU A 447 -15.24 2.65 20.90
N TRP A 448 -14.75 1.84 19.95
CA TRP A 448 -13.35 1.81 19.54
C TRP A 448 -12.94 3.13 18.87
N SER A 449 -13.75 3.64 17.95
CA SER A 449 -13.50 4.96 17.32
C SER A 449 -13.53 6.10 18.34
N GLN A 450 -14.45 6.05 19.32
CA GLN A 450 -14.48 7.03 20.40
C GLN A 450 -13.23 6.95 21.30
N ALA A 451 -12.80 5.75 21.68
CA ALA A 451 -11.59 5.56 22.48
C ALA A 451 -10.34 6.08 21.76
N GLU A 452 -10.22 5.84 20.44
CA GLU A 452 -9.14 6.38 19.62
C GLU A 452 -9.11 7.92 19.62
N ILE A 453 -10.28 8.55 19.42
CA ILE A 453 -10.42 10.01 19.46
C ILE A 453 -10.01 10.55 20.84
N LEU A 454 -10.49 9.94 21.93
CA LEU A 454 -10.17 10.36 23.30
C LEU A 454 -8.68 10.22 23.60
N MET A 455 -8.05 9.10 23.22
CA MET A 455 -6.62 8.88 23.41
C MET A 455 -5.77 9.84 22.59
N SER A 456 -6.18 10.15 21.35
CA SER A 456 -5.52 11.14 20.50
C SER A 456 -5.60 12.55 21.12
N ASN A 457 -6.78 12.94 21.62
CA ASN A 457 -6.95 14.21 22.33
C ASN A 457 -6.12 14.27 23.61
N TYR A 458 -6.10 13.19 24.40
CA TYR A 458 -5.30 13.12 25.63
C TYR A 458 -3.79 13.23 25.33
N LYS A 459 -3.31 12.58 24.26
CA LYS A 459 -1.93 12.72 23.79
C LYS A 459 -1.61 14.18 23.44
N SER A 460 -2.48 14.87 22.71
CA SER A 460 -2.28 16.29 22.39
C SER A 460 -2.21 17.17 23.64
N ILE A 461 -3.03 16.88 24.67
CA ILE A 461 -2.98 17.59 25.95
C ILE A 461 -1.65 17.32 26.68
N LEU A 462 -1.16 16.08 26.66
CA LEU A 462 0.13 15.72 27.26
C LEU A 462 1.30 16.43 26.58
N GLU A 463 1.31 16.49 25.25
CA GLU A 463 2.30 17.24 24.47
C GLU A 463 2.26 18.72 24.82
N ARG A 464 1.08 19.34 24.88
CA ARG A 464 0.95 20.75 25.29
C ARG A 464 1.40 21.00 26.73
N ARG A 465 1.15 20.04 27.64
CA ARG A 465 1.62 20.12 29.02
C ARG A 465 3.15 20.04 29.10
N GLU A 466 3.77 19.20 28.28
CA GLU A 466 5.23 19.11 28.19
C GLU A 466 5.84 20.44 27.71
N GLU A 467 5.28 21.05 26.67
CA GLU A 467 5.67 22.39 26.21
C GLU A 467 5.54 23.44 27.32
N LEU A 468 4.40 23.48 28.00
CA LEU A 468 4.17 24.41 29.12
C LEU A 468 5.14 24.18 30.28
N ASN A 469 5.53 22.94 30.57
CA ASN A 469 6.53 22.66 31.59
C ASN A 469 7.92 23.17 31.18
N LEU A 470 8.27 23.09 29.89
CA LEU A 470 9.52 23.66 29.36
C LEU A 470 9.50 25.20 29.43
N GLU A 471 8.37 25.82 29.08
CA GLU A 471 8.14 27.27 29.22
C GLU A 471 8.27 27.70 30.69
N LEU A 472 7.61 27.00 31.62
CA LEU A 472 7.70 27.27 33.06
C LEU A 472 9.12 27.15 33.58
N ALA A 473 9.84 26.07 33.23
CA ALA A 473 11.22 25.87 33.65
C ALA A 473 12.16 26.96 33.09
N SER A 474 11.84 27.53 31.92
CA SER A 474 12.56 28.67 31.35
C SER A 474 12.29 29.95 32.15
N VAL A 475 11.02 30.23 32.45
CA VAL A 475 10.60 31.42 33.23
C VAL A 475 11.15 31.35 34.66
N GLU A 476 11.13 30.18 35.30
CA GLU A 476 11.74 30.00 36.62
C GLU A 476 13.25 30.30 36.60
N ARG A 477 13.96 29.85 35.55
CA ARG A 477 15.39 30.17 35.36
C ARG A 477 15.62 31.68 35.22
N GLN A 478 14.80 32.35 34.41
CA GLN A 478 14.87 33.82 34.25
C GLN A 478 14.58 34.56 35.55
N ASN A 479 13.57 34.13 36.32
CA ASN A 479 13.27 34.71 37.62
C ASN A 479 14.42 34.50 38.61
N MET A 480 15.03 33.32 38.66
CA MET A 480 16.21 33.07 39.50
C MET A 480 17.40 33.96 39.11
N ASP A 481 17.60 34.21 37.82
CA ASP A 481 18.66 35.10 37.33
C ASP A 481 18.36 36.56 37.68
N MET A 482 17.11 37.03 37.52
CA MET A 482 16.69 38.37 37.95
C MET A 482 16.78 38.56 39.46
N GLU A 483 16.38 37.58 40.27
CA GLU A 483 16.53 37.61 41.72
C GLU A 483 18.02 37.68 42.12
N ARG A 484 18.89 36.95 41.43
CA ARG A 484 20.34 37.01 41.64
C ARG A 484 20.91 38.38 41.30
N GLU A 485 20.54 38.94 40.15
CA GLU A 485 20.97 40.26 39.72
C GLU A 485 20.46 41.35 40.68
N LEU A 486 19.20 41.27 41.10
CA LEU A 486 18.64 42.18 42.10
C LEU A 486 19.40 42.08 43.44
N ALA A 487 19.70 40.87 43.90
CA ALA A 487 20.47 40.65 45.14
C ALA A 487 21.91 41.19 45.03
N GLU A 488 22.53 41.11 43.85
CA GLU A 488 23.84 41.69 43.57
C GLU A 488 23.77 43.22 43.58
N LYS A 489 22.81 43.81 42.84
CA LYS A 489 22.54 45.26 42.83
C LYS A 489 22.23 45.80 44.23
N LEU A 490 21.54 45.04 45.07
CA LEU A 490 21.26 45.43 46.47
C LEU A 490 22.53 45.43 47.34
N LYS A 491 23.54 44.62 47.02
CA LYS A 491 24.84 44.55 47.72
C LYS A 491 25.88 45.55 47.23
N ASP A 492 25.61 46.28 46.14
CA ASP A 492 26.54 47.28 45.61
C ASP A 492 26.88 48.35 46.65
N LYS A 493 28.15 48.76 46.68
CA LYS A 493 28.69 49.73 47.66
C LYS A 493 27.95 51.07 47.65
N VAL A 494 27.46 51.49 46.48
CA VAL A 494 26.64 52.70 46.31
C VAL A 494 25.41 52.69 47.22
N ASN A 495 24.78 51.52 47.47
CA ASN A 495 23.62 51.42 48.34
C ASN A 495 23.94 51.59 49.83
N THR A 496 25.19 51.38 50.24
CA THR A 496 25.65 51.62 51.61
C THR A 496 26.22 53.02 51.84
N GLU A 497 26.57 53.73 50.76
CA GLU A 497 27.16 55.07 50.79
C GLU A 497 26.10 56.19 50.70
N LEU A 498 24.86 55.86 50.37
CA LEU A 498 23.74 56.79 50.32
C LEU A 498 23.20 57.13 51.73
N ALA A 499 22.94 58.42 51.99
CA ALA A 499 22.34 58.90 53.24
C ALA A 499 20.93 58.32 53.52
N PHE A 500 20.25 57.85 52.46
CA PHE A 500 19.00 57.10 52.55
C PHE A 500 19.09 55.86 51.64
N PRO A 501 19.35 54.66 52.19
CA PRO A 501 19.47 53.45 51.39
C PRO A 501 18.15 53.08 50.71
N PRO A 502 18.15 52.68 49.43
CA PRO A 502 16.93 52.23 48.75
C PRO A 502 16.29 51.01 49.43
N SER A 503 17.10 50.15 50.06
CA SER A 503 16.65 49.02 50.88
C SER A 503 15.79 49.44 52.08
N SER A 504 16.04 50.60 52.68
CA SER A 504 15.21 51.16 53.76
C SER A 504 13.89 51.76 53.24
N LEU A 505 13.88 52.28 52.00
CA LEU A 505 12.70 52.81 51.33
C LEU A 505 11.74 51.71 50.84
N ILE A 506 12.27 50.61 50.32
CA ILE A 506 11.49 49.47 49.80
C ILE A 506 10.87 48.67 50.95
N SER A 507 11.59 48.47 52.06
CA SER A 507 11.06 47.84 53.29
C SER A 507 9.90 48.65 53.91
N ALA A 508 9.98 49.99 53.91
CA ALA A 508 8.92 50.86 54.44
C ALA A 508 7.64 50.88 53.58
N VAL A 509 7.70 50.42 52.32
CA VAL A 509 6.55 50.25 51.43
C VAL A 509 5.93 48.86 51.57
N GLY A 510 6.74 47.84 51.89
CA GLY A 510 6.25 46.49 52.20
C GLY A 510 5.40 46.41 53.48
N ASP A 511 5.76 47.19 54.51
CA ASP A 511 5.02 47.23 55.79
C ASP A 511 3.74 48.11 55.76
N ARG A 512 3.37 48.68 54.61
CA ARG A 512 2.12 49.48 54.44
C ARG A 512 1.02 48.76 53.64
N ARG A 513 1.10 47.44 53.45
CA ARG A 513 0.00 46.65 52.88
C ARG A 513 -0.51 45.61 53.85
#